data_AF-A0A5C6Y0Z3-F1
#
_entry.id   AF-A0A5C6Y0Z3-F1
#
_cell.length_a   1.000
_cell.length_b   1.000
_cell.length_c   1.000
_cell.angle_alpha   90.00
_cell.angle_beta   90.00
_cell.angle_gamma   90.00
#
_symmetry.space_group_name_H-M   'P 1'
#
loop_
_entity.id
_entity.type
_entity.pdbx_description
1 polymer ?
#
loop_
_entity_poly.entity_id
_entity_poly.type
_entity_poly.pdbx_seq_one_letter_code
_entity_poly.pdbx_strand_id
1 'polypeptide(L)'
;MNSGIIIVFNNDEQTINVNEIVEILDENNFKICLVNNSNSKNISKALDKIKFQSSTNSDVFILDNKHDKGLKYAVKAGARFLLNETEFDFIIYLKSDIIGYFKEIKECFNQLDVQKESFTPCPTRSERNVLRDVFPFEEFLKLDSSF
;
A
#
# COMPACT_ATOMS: atom_id res chain seq x y z
N MET A 1 -3.72 -12.77 11.59
CA MET A 1 -2.61 -12.35 10.73
C MET A 1 -2.53 -10.84 10.74
N ASN A 2 -1.40 -10.25 11.10
CA ASN A 2 -1.20 -8.81 11.07
C ASN A 2 -0.66 -8.40 9.70
N SER A 3 -1.49 -7.80 8.86
CA SER A 3 -1.16 -7.49 7.47
C SER A 3 -1.12 -5.99 7.23
N GLY A 4 -0.12 -5.54 6.48
CA GLY A 4 0.06 -4.13 6.13
C GLY A 4 -0.21 -3.86 4.65
N ILE A 5 -0.70 -2.66 4.34
CA ILE A 5 -0.86 -2.20 2.96
C ILE A 5 -0.04 -0.94 2.75
N ILE A 6 0.69 -0.87 1.65
CA ILE A 6 1.33 0.35 1.17
C ILE A 6 0.65 0.76 -0.14
N ILE A 7 0.16 1.99 -0.20
CA ILE A 7 -0.41 2.55 -1.44
C ILE A 7 0.50 3.69 -1.89
N VAL A 8 1.15 3.52 -3.04
CA VAL A 8 2.09 4.51 -3.57
C VAL A 8 1.39 5.40 -4.59
N PHE A 9 1.36 6.70 -4.30
CA PHE A 9 0.85 7.73 -5.19
C PHE A 9 2.02 8.38 -5.94
N ASN A 10 2.09 8.15 -7.25
CA ASN A 10 3.10 8.77 -8.12
C ASN A 10 2.51 9.95 -8.87
N ASN A 11 3.34 10.67 -9.61
CA ASN A 11 2.97 11.90 -10.34
C ASN A 11 2.13 11.66 -11.59
N ASP A 12 1.35 10.58 -11.60
CA ASP A 12 0.53 10.16 -12.72
C ASP A 12 -0.73 11.04 -12.74
N GLU A 13 -1.27 11.37 -13.92
CA GLU A 13 -2.50 12.20 -14.08
C GLU A 13 -3.78 11.49 -13.61
N GLN A 14 -3.67 10.62 -12.62
CA GLN A 14 -4.76 9.84 -12.10
C GLN A 14 -5.69 10.72 -11.27
N THR A 15 -6.98 10.60 -11.55
CA THR A 15 -8.01 11.25 -10.75
C THR A 15 -8.17 10.46 -9.47
N ILE A 16 -7.76 11.04 -8.33
CA ILE A 16 -7.90 10.40 -7.02
C ILE A 16 -9.34 10.58 -6.54
N ASN A 17 -10.10 9.48 -6.53
CA ASN A 17 -11.43 9.44 -5.92
C ASN A 17 -11.30 9.29 -4.41
N VAL A 18 -11.27 10.42 -3.70
CA VAL A 18 -11.10 10.46 -2.24
C VAL A 18 -12.17 9.65 -1.50
N ASN A 19 -13.43 9.73 -1.93
CA ASN A 19 -14.54 9.07 -1.22
C ASN A 19 -14.43 7.55 -1.29
N GLU A 20 -14.15 7.02 -2.48
CA GLU A 20 -13.95 5.58 -2.70
C GLU A 20 -12.79 5.05 -1.85
N ILE A 21 -11.69 5.80 -1.78
CA ILE A 21 -10.57 5.44 -0.89
C ILE A 21 -11.01 5.44 0.57
N VAL A 22 -11.73 6.46 1.04
CA VAL A 22 -12.17 6.52 2.44
C VAL A 22 -13.10 5.36 2.80
N GLU A 23 -14.09 5.07 1.94
CA GLU A 23 -15.00 3.92 2.11
C GLU A 23 -14.22 2.62 2.24
N ILE A 24 -13.26 2.41 1.33
CA ILE A 24 -12.34 1.29 1.37
C ILE A 24 -11.55 1.24 2.69
N LEU A 25 -10.98 2.35 3.14
CA LEU A 25 -10.14 2.36 4.33
C LEU A 25 -10.98 2.02 5.58
N ASP A 26 -12.20 2.53 5.67
CA ASP A 26 -13.11 2.33 6.81
C ASP A 26 -13.68 0.91 6.92
N GLU A 27 -13.78 0.18 5.80
CA GLU A 27 -14.28 -1.20 5.78
C GLU A 27 -13.23 -2.27 6.13
N ASN A 28 -12.01 -1.88 6.47
CA ASN A 28 -10.87 -2.78 6.61
C ASN A 28 -10.12 -2.60 7.93
N ASN A 29 -9.62 -3.73 8.46
CA ASN A 29 -8.82 -3.79 9.69
C ASN A 29 -7.31 -3.79 9.41
N PHE A 30 -6.89 -3.33 8.22
CA PHE A 30 -5.48 -3.32 7.84
C PHE A 30 -4.81 -2.01 8.28
N LYS A 31 -3.52 -2.08 8.58
CA LYS A 31 -2.70 -0.87 8.70
C LYS A 31 -2.22 -0.42 7.34
N ILE A 32 -2.61 0.78 6.96
CA ILE A 32 -2.47 1.30 5.60
C ILE A 32 -1.53 2.51 5.60
N CYS A 33 -0.46 2.43 4.83
CA CYS A 33 0.49 3.52 4.62
C CYS A 33 0.31 4.09 3.21
N LEU A 34 -0.27 5.29 3.13
CA LEU A 34 -0.36 6.07 1.91
C LEU A 34 0.95 6.84 1.72
N VAL A 35 1.70 6.50 0.67
CA VAL A 35 3.00 7.12 0.39
C VAL A 35 2.83 8.10 -0.76
N ASN A 36 2.96 9.40 -0.48
CA ASN A 36 3.11 10.40 -1.52
C ASN A 36 4.53 10.28 -2.08
N ASN A 37 4.68 9.80 -3.31
CA ASN A 37 5.93 9.78 -4.06
C ASN A 37 5.90 10.79 -5.21
N SER A 38 5.16 11.87 -5.06
CA SER A 38 5.00 12.92 -6.06
C SER A 38 5.24 14.31 -5.48
N ASN A 39 5.58 15.25 -6.35
CA ASN A 39 5.58 16.68 -6.00
C ASN A 39 4.23 17.35 -6.34
N SER A 40 3.18 16.56 -6.63
CA SER A 40 1.88 17.08 -7.02
C SER A 40 1.12 17.63 -5.80
N LYS A 41 0.81 18.92 -5.85
CA LYS A 41 -0.07 19.56 -4.86
C LYS A 41 -1.46 18.93 -4.83
N ASN A 42 -1.93 18.39 -5.95
CA ASN A 42 -3.25 17.76 -6.02
C ASN A 42 -3.26 16.44 -5.24
N ILE A 43 -2.18 15.65 -5.36
CA ILE A 43 -2.02 14.38 -4.63
C ILE A 43 -1.89 14.66 -3.13
N SER A 44 -1.02 15.59 -2.74
CA SER A 44 -0.89 15.99 -1.33
C SER A 44 -2.22 16.44 -0.74
N LYS A 45 -2.98 17.30 -1.44
CA LYS A 45 -4.34 17.70 -0.99
C LYS A 45 -5.33 16.54 -0.91
N ALA A 46 -5.26 15.58 -1.84
CA ALA A 46 -6.14 14.42 -1.82
C ALA A 46 -5.84 13.53 -0.61
N LEU A 47 -4.57 13.27 -0.33
CA LEU A 47 -4.13 12.51 0.85
C LEU A 47 -4.53 13.19 2.16
N ASP A 48 -4.37 14.51 2.26
CA ASP A 48 -4.81 15.27 3.43
C ASP A 48 -6.33 15.14 3.65
N LYS A 49 -7.12 15.17 2.57
CA LYS A 49 -8.58 14.95 2.64
C LYS A 49 -8.91 13.53 3.09
N ILE A 50 -8.24 12.53 2.52
CA ILE A 50 -8.42 11.12 2.91
C ILE A 50 -8.18 10.99 4.42
N LYS A 51 -7.03 11.48 4.93
CA LYS A 51 -6.71 11.44 6.37
C LYS A 51 -7.77 12.10 7.25
N PHE A 52 -8.27 13.24 6.79
CA PHE A 52 -9.25 14.01 7.54
C PHE A 52 -10.60 13.28 7.59
N GLN A 53 -11.01 12.65 6.49
CA GLN A 53 -12.28 11.93 6.41
C GLN A 53 -12.21 10.55 7.08
N SER A 54 -11.08 9.85 6.99
CA SER A 54 -10.82 8.58 7.67
C SER A 54 -10.31 8.77 9.10
N SER A 55 -10.53 9.95 9.71
CA SER A 55 -9.96 10.31 11.02
C SER A 55 -10.52 9.52 12.20
N THR A 56 -11.59 8.75 11.99
CA THR A 56 -12.10 7.74 12.91
C THR A 56 -11.29 6.45 12.90
N ASN A 57 -10.41 6.27 11.90
CA ASN A 57 -9.65 5.05 11.67
C ASN A 57 -8.16 5.29 11.96
N SER A 58 -7.69 4.80 13.11
CA SER A 58 -6.31 5.00 13.60
C SER A 58 -5.24 4.30 12.78
N ASP A 59 -5.64 3.47 11.83
CA ASP A 59 -4.74 2.57 11.08
C ASP A 59 -4.34 3.13 9.71
N VAL A 60 -4.68 4.39 9.41
CA VAL A 60 -4.28 5.08 8.18
C VAL A 60 -3.15 6.07 8.43
N PHE A 61 -2.01 5.84 7.77
CA PHE A 61 -0.81 6.64 7.87
C PHE A 61 -0.49 7.32 6.53
N ILE A 62 0.06 8.53 6.57
CA ILE A 62 0.55 9.23 5.38
C ILE A 62 2.03 9.50 5.53
N LEU A 63 2.79 9.12 4.50
CA LEU A 63 4.22 9.36 4.41
C LEU A 63 4.51 10.20 3.16
N ASP A 64 5.03 11.40 3.37
CA ASP A 64 5.35 12.32 2.29
C ASP A 64 6.84 12.24 1.91
N ASN A 65 7.12 11.59 0.79
CA ASN A 65 8.44 11.64 0.17
C ASN A 65 8.51 12.93 -0.65
N LYS A 66 9.01 13.99 -0.01
CA LYS A 66 9.25 15.34 -0.60
C LYS A 66 10.01 15.37 -1.93
N HIS A 67 10.53 14.22 -2.40
CA HIS A 67 11.23 14.04 -3.66
C HIS A 67 10.89 12.68 -4.25
N ASP A 68 10.52 12.64 -5.54
CA ASP A 68 10.37 11.39 -6.29
C ASP A 68 11.73 10.69 -6.41
N LYS A 69 11.87 9.59 -5.67
CA LYS A 69 13.07 8.74 -5.65
C LYS A 69 12.80 7.37 -6.26
N GLY A 70 11.70 7.25 -7.00
CA GLY A 70 11.22 6.04 -7.64
C GLY A 70 10.46 5.10 -6.70
N LEU A 71 9.65 4.24 -7.32
CA LEU A 71 8.72 3.30 -6.64
C LEU A 71 9.38 2.49 -5.53
N LYS A 72 10.56 1.91 -5.78
CA LYS A 72 11.26 1.07 -4.80
C LYS A 72 11.65 1.85 -3.54
N TYR A 73 12.01 3.13 -3.67
CA TYR A 73 12.28 3.97 -2.51
C TYR A 73 11.00 4.23 -1.72
N ALA A 74 9.90 4.54 -2.40
CA ALA A 74 8.60 4.78 -1.79
C ALA A 74 8.10 3.56 -1.00
N VAL A 75 8.14 2.37 -1.61
CA VAL A 75 7.78 1.10 -0.97
C VAL A 75 8.67 0.84 0.25
N LYS A 76 9.99 1.07 0.15
CA LYS A 76 10.92 0.91 1.28
C LYS A 76 10.62 1.88 2.43
N ALA A 77 10.26 3.13 2.11
CA ALA A 77 9.91 4.12 3.11
C ALA A 77 8.63 3.74 3.84
N GLY A 78 7.59 3.34 3.09
CA GLY A 78 6.32 2.85 3.66
C GLY A 78 6.50 1.58 4.50
N ALA A 79 7.24 0.59 4.00
CA ALA A 79 7.51 -0.65 4.72
C ALA A 79 8.26 -0.40 6.02
N ARG A 80 9.30 0.45 5.98
CA ARG A 80 10.05 0.84 7.18
C ARG A 80 9.16 1.55 8.20
N PHE A 81 8.27 2.43 7.72
CA PHE A 81 7.33 3.13 8.59
C PHE A 81 6.39 2.14 9.29
N LEU A 82 5.71 1.29 8.52
CA LEU A 82 4.82 0.26 9.06
C LEU A 82 5.54 -0.64 10.06
N LEU A 83 6.70 -1.20 9.70
CA LEU A 83 7.48 -2.08 10.58
C LEU A 83 7.97 -1.41 11.87
N ASN A 84 8.00 -0.08 11.94
CA ASN A 84 8.28 0.63 13.20
C ASN A 84 7.04 0.73 14.10
N GLU A 85 5.83 0.70 13.52
CA GLU A 85 4.56 0.77 14.27
C GLU A 85 4.20 -0.58 14.89
N THR A 86 4.44 -1.70 14.18
CA THR A 86 4.16 -3.06 14.67
C THR A 86 4.81 -4.13 13.79
N GLU A 87 4.79 -5.38 14.24
CA GLU A 87 5.25 -6.53 13.45
C GLU A 87 4.17 -7.00 12.48
N PHE A 88 4.54 -7.25 11.23
CA PHE A 88 3.62 -7.71 10.20
C PHE A 88 4.03 -9.09 9.68
N ASP A 89 3.05 -9.95 9.44
CA ASP A 89 3.26 -11.25 8.81
C ASP A 89 3.65 -11.08 7.33
N PHE A 90 3.06 -10.08 6.67
CA PHE A 90 3.47 -9.58 5.37
C PHE A 90 2.88 -8.18 5.11
N ILE A 91 3.43 -7.52 4.09
CA ILE A 91 2.97 -6.24 3.60
C ILE A 91 2.74 -6.37 2.09
N ILE A 92 1.61 -5.88 1.60
CA ILE A 92 1.40 -5.73 0.16
C ILE A 92 1.63 -4.27 -0.20
N TYR A 93 2.22 -4.01 -1.35
CA TYR A 93 2.19 -2.68 -1.94
C TYR A 93 1.41 -2.67 -3.25
N LEU A 94 0.67 -1.59 -3.46
CA LEU A 94 0.00 -1.28 -4.72
C LEU A 94 0.30 0.16 -5.14
N LYS A 95 0.17 0.43 -6.42
CA LYS A 95 0.12 1.79 -6.96
C LYS A 95 -1.32 2.32 -6.91
N SER A 96 -1.47 3.63 -6.90
CA SER A 96 -2.76 4.30 -6.75
C SER A 96 -3.76 4.04 -7.89
N ASP A 97 -3.31 3.64 -9.08
CA ASP A 97 -4.16 3.31 -10.24
C ASP A 97 -4.98 2.05 -10.01
N ILE A 98 -4.51 1.16 -9.15
CA ILE A 98 -5.14 -0.14 -8.91
C ILE A 98 -6.13 -0.07 -7.73
N ILE A 99 -6.32 1.11 -7.12
CA ILE A 99 -7.26 1.30 -6.00
C ILE A 99 -8.70 0.93 -6.39
N GLY A 100 -9.10 1.10 -7.65
CA GLY A 100 -10.43 0.69 -8.10
C GLY A 100 -10.69 -0.82 -8.00
N TYR A 101 -9.66 -1.63 -7.75
CA TYR A 101 -9.74 -3.08 -7.54
C TYR A 101 -9.58 -3.48 -6.06
N PHE A 102 -9.92 -2.58 -5.13
CA PHE A 102 -9.67 -2.85 -3.71
C PHE A 102 -10.50 -3.98 -3.13
N LYS A 103 -11.68 -4.23 -3.68
CA LYS A 103 -12.52 -5.35 -3.26
C LYS A 103 -11.82 -6.68 -3.56
N GLU A 104 -11.23 -6.79 -4.74
CA GLU A 104 -10.40 -7.91 -5.21
C GLU A 104 -9.11 -8.01 -4.38
N ILE A 105 -8.52 -6.87 -4.01
CA ILE A 105 -7.39 -6.82 -3.07
C ILE A 105 -7.75 -7.51 -1.74
N LYS A 106 -8.92 -7.22 -1.17
CA LYS A 106 -9.39 -7.82 0.09
C LYS A 106 -9.55 -9.34 -0.03
N GLU A 107 -10.08 -9.82 -1.15
CA GLU A 107 -10.20 -11.25 -1.43
C GLU A 107 -8.82 -11.91 -1.55
N CYS A 108 -7.86 -11.25 -2.20
CA CYS A 108 -6.46 -11.69 -2.27
C CYS A 108 -5.79 -11.80 -0.90
N PHE A 109 -6.06 -10.86 0.03
CA PHE A 109 -5.53 -10.92 1.39
C PHE A 109 -5.95 -12.19 2.15
N ASN A 110 -7.14 -12.70 1.89
CA ASN A 110 -7.61 -13.95 2.50
C ASN A 110 -6.92 -15.19 1.90
N GLN A 111 -6.52 -15.14 0.63
CA GLN A 111 -5.83 -16.24 -0.06
C GLN A 111 -4.33 -16.33 0.31
N LEU A 112 -3.74 -15.20 0.70
CA LEU A 112 -2.33 -15.08 1.06
C LEU A 112 -1.87 -15.95 2.22
N ASP A 113 -2.76 -16.17 3.18
CA ASP A 113 -2.53 -17.05 4.33
C ASP A 113 -2.17 -18.48 3.88
N VAL A 114 -2.59 -18.88 2.68
CA VAL A 114 -2.45 -20.25 2.15
C VAL A 114 -1.23 -20.42 1.24
N GLN A 115 -0.75 -19.35 0.57
CA GLN A 115 0.21 -19.48 -0.55
C GLN A 115 1.46 -18.58 -0.46
N LYS A 116 1.80 -18.05 0.72
CA LYS A 116 2.92 -17.11 0.93
C LYS A 116 4.25 -17.52 0.24
N GLU A 117 4.57 -18.81 0.18
CA GLU A 117 5.81 -19.33 -0.42
C GLU A 117 5.88 -19.18 -1.96
N SER A 118 4.75 -18.96 -2.64
CA SER A 118 4.68 -18.83 -4.09
C SER A 118 4.94 -17.40 -4.59
N PHE A 119 5.01 -16.42 -3.68
CA PHE A 119 5.17 -15.02 -4.03
C PHE A 119 6.63 -14.57 -4.06
N THR A 120 6.97 -13.71 -5.01
CA THR A 120 8.29 -13.08 -5.07
C THR A 120 8.28 -11.76 -4.31
N PRO A 121 9.03 -11.62 -3.21
CA PRO A 121 9.08 -10.38 -2.46
C PRO A 121 9.90 -9.31 -3.20
N CYS A 122 9.71 -8.06 -2.78
CA CYS A 122 10.45 -6.93 -3.30
C CYS A 122 11.96 -7.09 -3.02
N PRO A 123 12.82 -7.04 -4.05
CA PRO A 123 14.23 -7.36 -3.87
C PRO A 123 14.93 -6.36 -2.95
N THR A 124 15.51 -6.83 -1.86
CA THR A 124 16.34 -6.03 -0.94
C THR A 124 17.82 -6.13 -1.30
N ARG A 125 18.54 -5.00 -1.23
CA ARG A 125 20.01 -4.95 -1.42
C ARG A 125 20.80 -5.00 -0.10
N SER A 126 20.13 -5.13 1.04
CA SER A 126 20.73 -4.98 2.37
C SER A 126 20.26 -6.09 3.30
N GLU A 127 21.17 -6.62 4.12
CA GLU A 127 20.88 -7.63 5.16
C GLU A 127 19.83 -7.18 6.18
N ARG A 128 19.65 -5.87 6.36
CA ARG A 128 18.47 -5.29 7.03
C ARG A 128 17.25 -5.48 6.11
N ASN A 129 16.61 -6.64 6.21
CA ASN A 129 15.58 -7.21 5.34
C ASN A 129 14.22 -6.48 5.36
N VAL A 130 14.18 -5.15 5.25
CA VAL A 130 12.93 -4.33 5.31
C VAL A 130 11.89 -4.73 4.25
N LEU A 131 12.31 -5.33 3.13
CA LEU A 131 11.43 -5.69 2.01
C LEU A 131 11.21 -7.20 1.84
N ARG A 132 11.71 -8.03 2.75
CA ARG A 132 11.66 -9.49 2.60
C ARG A 132 10.23 -10.05 2.59
N ASP A 133 9.34 -9.41 3.34
CA ASP A 133 7.93 -9.80 3.44
C ASP A 133 7.02 -8.74 2.79
N VAL A 134 7.56 -7.98 1.82
CA VAL A 134 6.81 -6.96 1.08
C VAL A 134 6.59 -7.40 -0.36
N PHE A 135 5.34 -7.51 -0.79
CA PHE A 135 4.96 -8.11 -2.08
C PHE A 135 4.22 -7.12 -2.98
N PRO A 136 4.47 -7.10 -4.30
CA PRO A 136 3.66 -6.34 -5.25
C PRO A 136 2.25 -6.93 -5.36
N PHE A 137 1.21 -6.08 -5.41
CA PHE A 137 -0.15 -6.55 -5.69
C PHE A 137 -0.25 -7.24 -7.06
N GLU A 138 0.57 -6.85 -8.03
CA GLU A 138 0.57 -7.44 -9.37
C GLU A 138 1.03 -8.90 -9.42
N GLU A 139 1.76 -9.38 -8.41
CA GLU A 139 2.11 -10.80 -8.31
C GLU A 139 0.88 -11.67 -7.98
N PHE A 140 -0.14 -11.10 -7.34
CA PHE A 140 -1.39 -11.79 -7.01
C PHE A 140 -2.26 -12.01 -8.23
N LEU A 141 -2.36 -10.99 -9.09
CA LEU A 141 -3.08 -11.08 -10.36
C LEU A 141 -2.55 -12.20 -11.28
N LYS A 142 -1.30 -12.61 -11.12
CA LYS A 142 -0.71 -13.72 -11.90
C LYS A 142 -1.18 -15.09 -11.43
N LEU A 143 -1.47 -15.25 -10.14
CA LEU A 143 -1.96 -16.50 -9.55
C LEU A 143 -3.45 -16.72 -9.85
N ASP A 144 -4.22 -15.64 -9.88
CA ASP A 144 -5.62 -15.63 -10.30
C ASP A 144 -5.79 -15.61 -11.84
N SER A 145 -4.93 -16.31 -12.60
CA SER A 145 -5.05 -16.46 -14.06
C SER A 145 -6.22 -17.38 -14.48
N SER A 146 -7.37 -17.18 -13.84
CA SER A 146 -8.72 -17.64 -14.18
C SER A 146 -9.69 -16.46 -14.39
N PHE A 147 -9.20 -15.27 -14.77
CA PHE A 147 -10.01 -14.15 -15.27
C PHE A 147 -9.95 -14.04 -16.80
#